data_AF-A0A7C4JN71-F1
#
_entry.id   AF-A0A7C4JN71-F1
#
_cell.length_a   1.000
_cell.length_b   1.000
_cell.length_c   1.000
_cell.angle_alpha   90.00
_cell.angle_beta   90.00
_cell.angle_gamma   90.00
#
_symmetry.space_group_name_H-M   'P 1'
#
loop_
_entity.id
_entity.type
_entity.pdbx_description
1 polymer ?
#
loop_
_entity_poly.entity_id
_entity_poly.type
_entity_poly.pdbx_seq_one_letter_code
_entity_poly.pdbx_strand_id
1 'polypeptide(L)'
;MRYIEGNGLNKTLVIRELSPLNNAGKIKGNVLLMHGLRDETIPPEHSVLLGEAFQKLGKKNYVVKLYEGETHGFSLLKGKPYEDLKEFLQRFLELENYQ
;
A
#
# COMPACT_ATOMS: atom_id res chain seq x y z
N MET A 1 -24.16 -11.30 12.81
CA MET A 1 -24.58 -10.23 13.76
C MET A 1 -23.99 -8.90 13.30
N ARG A 2 -24.77 -7.81 13.31
CA ARG A 2 -24.30 -6.45 12.98
C ARG A 2 -23.98 -5.73 14.29
N TYR A 3 -22.72 -5.42 14.54
CA TYR A 3 -22.32 -4.54 15.65
C TYR A 3 -22.53 -3.10 15.20
N ILE A 4 -23.48 -2.41 15.84
CA ILE A 4 -23.76 -0.99 15.65
C ILE A 4 -23.28 -0.31 16.94
N GLU A 5 -22.25 0.53 16.86
CA GLU A 5 -21.84 1.37 17.99
C GLU A 5 -22.87 2.48 18.23
N GLY A 6 -22.86 3.13 19.41
CA GLY A 6 -23.86 4.13 19.85
C GLY A 6 -23.99 5.40 18.97
N ASN A 7 -23.26 5.47 17.87
CA ASN A 7 -23.27 6.47 16.81
C ASN A 7 -24.00 6.00 15.53
N GLY A 8 -24.61 4.81 15.52
CA GLY A 8 -25.45 4.31 14.43
C GLY A 8 -24.69 3.70 13.24
N LEU A 9 -23.36 3.64 13.30
CA LEU A 9 -22.52 3.10 12.24
C LEU A 9 -22.29 1.60 12.44
N ASN A 10 -22.59 0.82 11.39
CA ASN A 10 -22.28 -0.61 11.36
C ASN A 10 -20.78 -0.77 11.06
N LYS A 11 -20.01 -1.15 12.08
CA LYS A 11 -18.55 -1.27 12.03
C LYS A 11 -18.06 -2.14 10.87
N THR A 12 -18.76 -3.23 10.57
CA THR A 12 -18.43 -4.14 9.46
C THR A 12 -18.59 -3.46 8.10
N LEU A 13 -19.63 -2.65 7.94
CA LEU A 13 -19.86 -1.89 6.71
C LEU A 13 -18.76 -0.83 6.53
N VAL A 14 -18.43 -0.10 7.59
CA VAL A 14 -17.39 0.94 7.59
C VAL A 14 -16.02 0.35 7.23
N ILE A 15 -15.61 -0.76 7.84
CA ILE A 15 -14.34 -1.43 7.52
C ILE A 15 -14.32 -1.87 6.06
N ARG A 16 -15.42 -2.43 5.55
CA ARG A 16 -15.49 -2.88 4.16
C ARG A 16 -15.38 -1.72 3.18
N GLU A 17 -16.09 -0.63 3.44
CA GLU A 17 -16.13 0.55 2.58
C GLU A 17 -14.83 1.35 2.58
N LEU A 18 -14.12 1.39 3.72
CA LEU A 18 -12.85 2.11 3.84
C LEU A 18 -11.63 1.29 3.48
N SER A 19 -11.75 -0.04 3.38
CA SER A 19 -10.63 -0.91 3.02
C SER A 19 -10.03 -0.53 1.65
N PRO A 20 -8.72 -0.22 1.57
CA PRO A 20 -8.05 0.03 0.29
C PRO A 20 -8.14 -1.15 -0.66
N LEU A 21 -8.14 -2.38 -0.13
CA LEU A 21 -8.26 -3.61 -0.92
C LEU A 21 -9.59 -3.67 -1.69
N ASN A 22 -10.70 -3.36 -1.02
CA ASN A 22 -12.02 -3.31 -1.66
C ASN A 22 -12.20 -2.14 -2.63
N ASN A 23 -11.33 -1.13 -2.53
CA ASN A 23 -11.35 0.06 -3.36
C ASN A 23 -10.15 0.15 -4.32
N ALA A 24 -9.42 -0.95 -4.54
CA ALA A 24 -8.20 -0.97 -5.33
C ALA A 24 -8.40 -0.40 -6.76
N GLY A 25 -9.58 -0.59 -7.36
CA GLY A 25 -9.94 -0.02 -8.68
C GLY A 25 -10.07 1.51 -8.69
N LYS A 26 -10.38 2.12 -7.55
CA LYS A 26 -10.56 3.57 -7.38
C LYS A 26 -9.24 4.31 -7.21
N ILE A 27 -8.18 3.65 -6.77
CA ILE A 27 -6.85 4.24 -6.68
C ILE A 27 -6.32 4.49 -8.10
N LYS A 28 -6.08 5.75 -8.48
CA LYS A 28 -5.64 6.14 -9.83
C LYS A 28 -4.19 6.55 -9.91
N GLY A 29 -3.64 7.14 -8.86
CA GLY A 29 -2.24 7.57 -8.80
C GLY A 29 -1.25 6.41 -8.86
N ASN A 30 0.02 6.74 -9.09
CA ASN A 30 1.13 5.80 -9.04
C ASN A 30 1.37 5.40 -7.58
N VAL A 31 1.51 4.10 -7.31
CA VAL A 31 1.58 3.58 -5.93
C VAL A 31 2.90 2.86 -5.67
N LEU A 32 3.58 3.25 -4.59
CA LEU A 32 4.66 2.46 -4.00
C LEU A 32 4.18 1.89 -2.65
N LEU A 33 4.12 0.56 -2.55
CA LEU A 33 3.88 -0.15 -1.30
C LEU A 33 5.23 -0.63 -0.74
N MET A 34 5.55 -0.23 0.48
CA MET A 34 6.79 -0.58 1.19
C MET A 34 6.42 -1.25 2.51
N HIS A 35 7.00 -2.41 2.82
CA HIS A 35 6.66 -3.14 4.04
C HIS A 35 7.84 -3.96 4.57
N GLY A 36 8.08 -3.95 5.88
CA GLY A 36 9.04 -4.84 6.53
C GLY A 36 8.49 -6.26 6.73
N LEU A 37 9.28 -7.30 6.44
CA LEU A 37 8.83 -8.69 6.55
C LEU A 37 8.71 -9.21 8.00
N ARG A 38 9.25 -8.48 8.97
CA ARG A 38 9.15 -8.79 10.41
C ARG A 38 8.19 -7.85 11.14
N ASP A 39 7.28 -7.19 10.42
CA ASP A 39 6.26 -6.35 11.05
C ASP A 39 5.21 -7.23 11.76
N GLU A 40 5.29 -7.25 13.09
CA GLU A 40 4.32 -7.94 13.96
C GLU A 40 3.12 -7.05 14.35
N THR A 41 3.17 -5.75 14.03
CA THR A 41 2.09 -4.79 14.32
C THR A 41 1.07 -4.77 13.19
N ILE A 42 1.56 -4.66 11.94
CA ILE A 42 0.75 -4.75 10.73
C ILE A 42 1.37 -5.84 9.85
N PRO A 43 0.70 -6.97 9.63
CA PRO A 43 1.29 -8.05 8.85
C PRO A 43 1.56 -7.65 7.38
N PRO A 44 2.69 -8.07 6.77
CA PRO A 44 3.06 -7.72 5.40
C PRO A 44 2.06 -8.21 4.34
N GLU A 45 1.24 -9.21 4.68
CA GLU A 45 0.15 -9.74 3.86
C GLU A 45 -0.81 -8.63 3.41
N HIS A 46 -0.98 -7.56 4.19
CA HIS A 46 -1.80 -6.42 3.77
C HIS A 46 -1.27 -5.74 2.50
N SER A 47 0.05 -5.55 2.39
CA SER A 47 0.69 -4.99 1.19
C SER A 47 0.64 -5.98 0.03
N VAL A 48 0.86 -7.27 0.30
CA VAL A 48 0.81 -8.34 -0.70
C VAL A 48 -0.58 -8.43 -1.34
N LEU A 49 -1.63 -8.50 -0.51
CA LEU A 49 -3.02 -8.60 -0.98
C LEU A 49 -3.43 -7.41 -1.83
N LEU A 50 -3.03 -6.18 -1.48
CA LEU A 50 -3.32 -5.00 -2.29
C LEU A 50 -2.56 -5.03 -3.62
N GLY A 51 -1.30 -5.47 -3.62
CA GLY A 51 -0.50 -5.68 -4.82
C GLY A 51 -1.12 -6.72 -5.77
N GLU A 52 -1.60 -7.85 -5.23
CA GLU A 52 -2.34 -8.85 -6.01
C GLU A 52 -3.66 -8.31 -6.58
N ALA A 53 -4.38 -7.50 -5.80
CA ALA A 53 -5.60 -6.86 -6.30
C ALA A 53 -5.30 -5.91 -7.46
N PHE A 54 -4.22 -5.12 -7.38
CA PHE A 54 -3.75 -4.31 -8.51
C PHE A 54 -3.37 -5.16 -9.71
N GLN A 55 -2.68 -6.28 -9.51
CA GLN A 55 -2.33 -7.23 -10.56
C GLN A 55 -3.57 -7.78 -11.26
N LYS A 56 -4.57 -8.26 -10.49
CA LYS A 56 -5.85 -8.81 -10.97
C LYS A 56 -6.65 -7.76 -11.77
N LEU A 57 -6.53 -6.49 -11.40
CA LEU A 57 -7.14 -5.35 -12.10
C LEU A 57 -6.33 -4.90 -13.32
N GLY A 58 -5.20 -5.54 -13.63
CA GLY A 58 -4.34 -5.17 -14.76
C GLY A 58 -3.59 -3.85 -14.60
N LYS A 59 -3.56 -3.27 -13.39
CA LYS A 59 -2.81 -2.04 -13.14
C LYS A 59 -1.33 -2.24 -13.41
N LYS A 60 -0.66 -1.21 -13.93
CA LYS A 60 0.77 -1.22 -14.25
C LYS A 60 1.57 -0.19 -13.46
N ASN A 61 0.88 0.73 -12.81
CA ASN A 61 1.47 1.88 -12.14
C ASN A 61 1.60 1.67 -10.63
N TYR A 62 2.06 0.48 -10.23
CA TYR A 62 2.33 0.17 -8.83
C TYR A 62 3.61 -0.64 -8.67
N VAL A 63 4.24 -0.53 -7.51
CA VAL A 63 5.40 -1.30 -7.11
C VAL A 63 5.19 -1.79 -5.67
N VAL A 64 5.54 -3.05 -5.39
CA VAL A 64 5.55 -3.62 -4.04
C VAL A 64 6.99 -3.95 -3.66
N LYS A 65 7.45 -3.44 -2.53
CA LYS A 65 8.78 -3.69 -1.96
C LYS A 65 8.62 -4.26 -0.56
N LEU A 66 9.17 -5.46 -0.36
CA LEU A 66 9.19 -6.14 0.92
C LEU A 66 10.64 -6.21 1.40
N TYR A 67 10.88 -5.81 2.65
CA TYR A 67 12.22 -5.65 3.20
C TYR A 67 12.50 -6.71 4.25
N GLU A 68 13.45 -7.60 3.97
CA GLU A 68 13.92 -8.59 4.94
C GLU A 68 14.57 -7.91 6.16
N GLY A 69 14.27 -8.41 7.36
CA GLY A 69 14.84 -7.88 8.60
C GLY A 69 14.17 -6.63 9.16
N GLU A 70 13.45 -5.88 8.32
CA GLU A 70 12.71 -4.68 8.74
C GLU A 70 11.38 -5.02 9.42
N THR A 71 10.95 -4.17 10.36
CA THR A 71 9.71 -4.31 11.14
C THR A 71 8.68 -3.23 10.73
N HIS A 72 7.92 -2.66 11.67
CA HIS A 72 6.89 -1.65 11.43
C HIS A 72 7.43 -0.28 10.95
N GLY A 73 8.74 -0.06 11.03
CA GLY A 73 9.37 1.15 10.55
C GLY A 73 10.78 0.89 10.03
N PHE A 74 11.21 1.70 9.08
CA PHE A 74 12.53 1.67 8.48
C PHE A 74 13.02 3.09 8.20
N SER A 75 14.34 3.27 8.12
CA SER A 75 14.92 4.58 7.86
C SER A 75 14.67 5.02 6.40
N LEU A 76 14.09 6.20 6.23
CA LEU A 76 13.97 6.88 4.94
C LEU A 76 15.08 7.91 4.71
N LEU A 77 16.17 7.85 5.48
CA LEU A 77 17.33 8.73 5.29
C LEU A 77 18.51 8.04 4.61
N LYS A 78 18.52 6.70 4.58
CA LYS A 78 19.57 5.86 3.99
C LYS A 78 19.11 4.42 3.85
N GLY A 79 19.84 3.63 3.06
CA GLY A 79 19.60 2.19 2.91
C GLY A 79 18.59 1.85 1.82
N LYS A 80 18.27 0.56 1.68
CA LYS A 80 17.49 0.05 0.55
C LYS A 80 16.07 0.67 0.44
N PRO A 81 15.31 0.87 1.54
CA PRO A 81 14.02 1.54 1.45
C PRO A 81 14.09 2.96 0.90
N TYR A 82 15.10 3.73 1.32
CA TYR A 82 15.32 5.08 0.81
C TYR A 82 15.65 5.09 -0.69
N GLU A 83 16.55 4.20 -1.14
CA GLU A 83 16.91 4.12 -2.56
C GLU A 83 15.73 3.69 -3.43
N ASP A 84 14.91 2.73 -2.98
CA ASP A 84 13.69 2.33 -3.70
C ASP A 84 12.65 3.46 -3.79
N LEU A 85 12.50 4.25 -2.72
CA LEU A 85 11.64 5.43 -2.73
C LEU A 85 12.15 6.47 -3.75
N LYS A 86 13.45 6.75 -3.72
CA LYS A 86 14.07 7.70 -4.65
C LYS A 86 13.91 7.24 -6.11
N GLU A 87 14.17 5.97 -6.40
CA GLU A 87 14.00 5.40 -7.74
C GLU A 87 12.54 5.52 -8.21
N PHE A 88 11.58 5.20 -7.35
CA PHE A 88 10.16 5.32 -7.68
C PHE A 88 9.75 6.76 -7.98
N LEU A 89 10.19 7.73 -7.17
CA LEU A 89 9.91 9.15 -7.38
C LEU A 89 10.60 9.70 -8.62
N GLN A 90 11.85 9.29 -8.91
CA GLN A 90 12.54 9.69 -10.13
C GLN A 90 11.81 9.20 -11.37
N ARG A 91 11.39 7.93 -11.40
CA ARG A 91 10.58 7.40 -12.50
C ARG A 91 9.27 8.17 -12.65
N PHE A 92 8.65 8.60 -11.55
CA PHE A 92 7.47 9.44 -11.60
C PHE A 92 7.74 10.81 -12.25
N LEU A 93 8.79 11.50 -11.82
CA LEU A 93 9.15 12.82 -12.32
C LEU A 93 9.64 12.80 -13.77
N GLU A 94 10.35 11.75 -14.18
CA GLU A 94 10.78 11.56 -15.57
C GLU A 94 9.60 11.31 -16.51
N LEU A 95 8.54 10.64 -16.06
CA LEU A 95 7.31 10.43 -16.83
C LEU A 95 6.52 11.72 -17.06
N GLU A 96 6.59 12.69 -16.14
CA GLU A 96 5.92 13.99 -16.28
C GLU A 96 6.67 14.92 -17.25
N ASN A 97 7.98 14.74 -17.44
CA ASN A 97 8.80 15.57 -18.33
C ASN A 97 8.73 15.17 -19.83
N TYR A 98 7.94 14.15 -20.18
CA TYR A 98 7.72 13.67 -21.55
C TYR A 98 6.25 13.79 -22.00
N GLN A 99 5.42 14.54 -21.26
CA GLN A 99 4.04 14.91 -21.64
C GLN A 99 3.98 16.37 -22.07
#